data_AF-A0A4Q2ZT41-F1
#
_entry.id   AF-A0A4Q2ZT41-F1
#
_cell.length_a   1.000
_cell.length_b   1.000
_cell.length_c   1.000
_cell.angle_alpha   90.00
_cell.angle_beta   90.00
_cell.angle_gamma   90.00
#
_symmetry.space_group_name_H-M   'P 1'
#
loop_
_entity.id
_entity.type
_entity.pdbx_description
1 polymer ?
#
loop_
_entity_poly.entity_id
_entity_poly.type
_entity_poly.pdbx_seq_one_letter_code
_entity_poly.pdbx_strand_id
1 'polypeptide(L)'
;MATNKQYNTAKYEQEHQSFAEACRAIRSKYRTSKKLTKKDLTDFPRGKVGDIISMNPEIPNDPKAAFELFSNYYASIQFELQKFLFIDKYKVWNKPSIVAEIKEIEAWVEQATKQDYANAVKSINSHVPEYQHLLLANGYYEGYVMTWSELQENSVAAAVYGRYFLFYEYLKNKMFTMEKPESDSLENIPIDFEDLPKYIVEQGILQRFGELKDSAFAVADYYNKWKYNFGNWLTTIPQKYLLKTVQKGIEFAKKASDYYGNSDLQRERDLNKESWERRIAIAEDIMNEILSNNKSDRKDFSKWIGYHPDWKEVAWRYSKGKDYRNKQDLIAAFWNGYVYYEQKFETYFEEFKVIPEDFFDKLIVEFRQSFPKHDRVDGVNYYDDLIQQLIERYKKILKSDFEAVTFHAEDEQKNKDFTTARQVLAIHYLFDYCNVANVDNTAKARFTQFLTGKETGAKTIKNTTIYKKFRNPFSSDNRTLMDDLKFIRVYFEELGLNEIAHA
;
A
#
# COMPACT_ATOMS: atom_id res chain seq x y z
N MET A 1 1.63 24.82 -46.70
CA MET A 1 0.26 24.62 -46.16
C MET A 1 -0.19 23.20 -46.48
N ALA A 2 0.36 22.23 -45.76
CA ALA A 2 0.21 20.80 -46.07
C ALA A 2 -0.71 20.11 -45.05
N THR A 3 -1.74 19.47 -45.59
CA THR A 3 -2.47 18.30 -45.08
C THR A 3 -2.79 18.27 -43.58
N ASN A 4 -3.91 18.92 -43.23
CA ASN A 4 -4.65 18.62 -42.02
C ASN A 4 -5.13 17.16 -42.13
N LYS A 5 -4.34 16.22 -41.59
CA LYS A 5 -4.65 14.79 -41.51
C LYS A 5 -6.05 14.66 -40.93
N GLN A 6 -6.93 13.95 -41.64
CA GLN A 6 -8.18 13.44 -41.05
C GLN A 6 -7.82 12.78 -39.73
N TYR A 7 -8.16 13.46 -38.63
CA TYR A 7 -8.11 12.83 -37.33
C TYR A 7 -9.03 11.61 -37.43
N ASN A 8 -8.48 10.43 -37.18
CA ASN A 8 -9.23 9.19 -37.32
C ASN A 8 -10.49 9.28 -36.46
N THR A 9 -11.66 9.41 -37.09
CA THR A 9 -12.95 9.53 -36.41
C THR A 9 -13.14 8.40 -35.39
N ALA A 10 -12.67 7.20 -35.70
CA ALA A 10 -12.73 6.07 -34.78
C ALA A 10 -11.89 6.30 -33.51
N LYS A 11 -10.73 6.95 -33.61
CA LYS A 11 -9.91 7.30 -32.43
C LYS A 11 -10.61 8.34 -31.57
N TYR A 12 -11.24 9.35 -32.17
CA TYR A 12 -12.03 10.32 -31.43
C TYR A 12 -13.20 9.68 -30.68
N GLU A 13 -13.95 8.81 -31.37
CA GLU A 13 -15.08 8.08 -30.79
C GLU A 13 -14.65 7.18 -29.64
N GLN A 14 -13.51 6.49 -29.77
CA GLN A 14 -12.93 5.68 -28.70
C GLN A 14 -12.59 6.50 -27.45
N GLU A 15 -12.01 7.70 -27.63
CA GLU A 15 -11.65 8.59 -26.51
C GLU A 15 -12.90 9.19 -25.86
N HIS A 16 -13.91 9.54 -26.66
CA HIS A 16 -15.22 9.97 -26.15
C HIS A 16 -15.91 8.86 -25.36
N GLN A 17 -15.87 7.61 -25.85
CA GLN A 17 -16.40 6.46 -25.13
C GLN A 17 -15.65 6.23 -23.81
N SER A 18 -14.31 6.31 -23.81
CA SER A 18 -13.48 6.17 -22.62
C SER A 18 -13.81 7.24 -21.57
N PHE A 19 -13.98 8.50 -21.99
CA PHE A 19 -14.46 9.58 -21.13
C PHE A 19 -15.85 9.28 -20.53
N ALA A 20 -16.79 8.83 -21.37
CA ALA A 20 -18.14 8.50 -20.92
C ALA A 20 -18.17 7.32 -19.94
N GLU A 21 -17.28 6.35 -20.10
CA GLU A 21 -17.13 5.21 -19.18
C GLU A 21 -16.50 5.63 -17.85
N ALA A 22 -15.45 6.45 -17.87
CA ALA A 22 -14.83 7.00 -16.66
C ALA A 22 -15.84 7.83 -15.84
N CYS A 23 -16.62 8.69 -16.50
CA CYS A 23 -17.68 9.46 -15.85
C CYS A 23 -18.78 8.56 -15.26
N ARG A 24 -19.16 7.50 -15.96
CA ARG A 24 -20.12 6.50 -15.46
C ARG A 24 -19.58 5.77 -14.23
N ALA A 25 -18.32 5.35 -14.24
CA ALA A 25 -17.68 4.69 -13.11
C ALA A 25 -17.65 5.60 -11.87
N ILE A 26 -17.23 6.86 -12.03
CA ILE A 26 -17.23 7.85 -10.95
C ILE A 26 -18.65 8.06 -10.40
N ARG A 27 -19.63 8.30 -11.27
CA ARG A 27 -21.04 8.48 -10.86
C ARG A 27 -21.60 7.24 -10.15
N SER A 28 -21.28 6.04 -10.61
CA SER A 28 -21.75 4.80 -9.97
C SER A 28 -21.24 4.63 -8.54
N LYS A 29 -20.05 5.16 -8.22
CA LYS A 29 -19.45 5.09 -6.89
C LYS A 29 -20.12 6.00 -5.88
N TYR A 30 -20.56 7.19 -6.31
CA TYR A 30 -21.01 8.24 -5.39
C TYR A 30 -22.52 8.55 -5.45
N ARG A 31 -23.17 8.33 -6.59
CA ARG A 31 -24.61 8.63 -6.71
C ARG A 31 -25.43 7.65 -5.90
N THR A 32 -26.45 8.17 -5.23
CA THR A 32 -27.38 7.37 -4.42
C THR A 32 -28.61 7.02 -5.24
N SER A 33 -29.22 5.87 -4.92
CA SER A 33 -30.49 5.47 -5.52
C SER A 33 -31.63 5.85 -4.59
N LYS A 34 -32.63 6.58 -5.09
CA LYS A 34 -33.82 6.99 -4.34
C LYS A 34 -35.08 6.58 -5.10
N LYS A 35 -36.08 6.05 -4.38
CA LYS A 35 -37.43 5.86 -4.93
C LYS A 35 -38.16 7.21 -4.94
N LEU A 36 -38.72 7.59 -6.08
CA LEU A 36 -39.50 8.82 -6.21
C LEU A 36 -40.73 8.78 -5.30
N THR A 37 -40.92 9.83 -4.52
CA THR A 37 -42.12 10.10 -3.73
C THR A 37 -43.06 11.05 -4.47
N LYS A 38 -44.28 11.22 -3.97
CA LYS A 38 -45.23 12.20 -4.53
C LYS A 38 -44.68 13.63 -4.51
N LYS A 39 -43.84 13.99 -3.52
CA LYS A 39 -43.21 15.31 -3.42
C LYS A 39 -42.15 15.51 -4.53
N ASP A 40 -41.38 14.48 -4.83
CA ASP A 40 -40.31 14.52 -5.82
C ASP A 40 -40.83 14.69 -7.25
N LEU A 41 -42.08 14.31 -7.54
CA LEU A 41 -42.68 14.47 -8.88
C LEU A 41 -42.81 15.93 -9.33
N THR A 42 -42.69 16.89 -8.41
CA THR A 42 -42.63 18.32 -8.74
C THR A 42 -41.36 18.65 -9.52
N ASP A 43 -40.23 18.03 -9.14
CA ASP A 43 -38.92 18.21 -9.78
C ASP A 43 -38.69 17.19 -10.91
N PHE A 44 -39.43 16.07 -10.90
CA PHE A 44 -39.34 15.00 -11.89
C PHE A 44 -40.71 14.72 -12.54
N PRO A 45 -41.23 15.63 -13.39
CA PRO A 45 -42.62 15.56 -13.89
C PRO A 45 -42.91 14.36 -14.80
N ARG A 46 -41.88 13.66 -15.27
CA ARG A 46 -42.01 12.43 -16.08
C ARG A 46 -41.90 11.14 -15.27
N GLY A 47 -41.55 11.22 -13.99
CA GLY A 47 -41.43 10.05 -13.12
C GLY A 47 -42.77 9.56 -12.58
N LYS A 48 -42.79 8.34 -12.03
CA LYS A 48 -43.90 7.79 -11.26
C LYS A 48 -43.45 7.52 -9.83
N VAL A 49 -44.41 7.58 -8.90
CA VAL A 49 -44.15 7.19 -7.50
C VAL A 49 -43.61 5.76 -7.48
N GLY A 50 -42.45 5.55 -6.86
CA GLY A 50 -41.77 4.26 -6.78
C GLY A 50 -40.66 4.04 -7.81
N ASP A 51 -40.56 4.87 -8.87
CA ASP A 51 -39.44 4.79 -9.83
C ASP A 51 -38.11 5.02 -9.10
N ILE A 52 -37.09 4.22 -9.43
CA ILE A 52 -35.74 4.38 -8.89
C ILE A 52 -34.99 5.39 -9.75
N ILE A 53 -34.57 6.49 -9.14
CA ILE A 53 -33.71 7.50 -9.77
C ILE A 53 -32.33 7.53 -9.13
N SER A 54 -31.33 7.90 -9.93
CA SER A 54 -29.97 8.15 -9.47
C SER A 54 -29.81 9.63 -9.14
N MET A 55 -29.51 9.95 -7.88
CA MET A 55 -29.31 11.31 -7.39
C MET A 55 -27.85 11.56 -7.02
N ASN A 56 -27.47 12.83 -7.01
CA ASN A 56 -26.22 13.22 -6.37
C ASN A 56 -26.29 12.90 -4.87
N PRO A 57 -25.16 12.53 -4.24
CA PRO A 57 -25.12 12.27 -2.81
C PRO A 57 -25.47 13.53 -2.01
N GLU A 58 -25.98 13.32 -0.79
CA GLU A 58 -26.16 14.42 0.16
C GLU A 58 -24.80 15.01 0.54
N ILE A 59 -24.75 16.33 0.67
CA ILE A 59 -23.54 17.04 1.07
C ILE A 59 -23.32 16.84 2.58
N PRO A 60 -22.17 16.30 3.01
CA PRO A 60 -21.84 16.19 4.42
C PRO A 60 -21.81 17.57 5.10
N ASN A 61 -22.29 17.65 6.34
CA ASN A 61 -22.17 18.88 7.14
C ASN A 61 -20.74 19.10 7.67
N ASP A 62 -19.91 18.06 7.67
CA ASP A 62 -18.50 18.15 8.03
C ASP A 62 -17.69 18.72 6.85
N PRO A 63 -16.98 19.86 7.01
CA PRO A 63 -16.20 20.48 5.93
C PRO A 63 -15.23 19.54 5.24
N LYS A 64 -14.53 18.70 6.01
CA LYS A 64 -13.54 17.78 5.47
C LYS A 64 -14.21 16.71 4.61
N ALA A 65 -15.26 16.07 5.10
CA ALA A 65 -16.04 15.10 4.34
C ALA A 65 -16.69 15.74 3.09
N ALA A 66 -17.15 16.99 3.18
CA ALA A 66 -17.66 17.74 2.04
C ALA A 66 -16.58 17.99 0.97
N PHE A 67 -15.37 18.35 1.39
CA PHE A 67 -14.24 18.53 0.49
C PHE A 67 -13.73 17.22 -0.11
N GLU A 68 -13.76 16.12 0.65
CA GLU A 68 -13.47 14.78 0.13
C GLU A 68 -14.49 14.36 -0.92
N LEU A 69 -15.78 14.66 -0.71
CA LEU A 69 -16.81 14.45 -1.73
C LEU A 69 -16.57 15.34 -2.95
N PHE A 70 -16.28 16.63 -2.75
CA PHE A 70 -15.96 17.59 -3.80
C PHE A 70 -14.85 17.09 -4.73
N SER A 71 -13.69 16.77 -4.14
CA SER A 71 -12.48 16.40 -4.87
C SER A 71 -12.64 15.04 -5.58
N ASN A 72 -13.16 14.04 -4.87
CA ASN A 72 -13.22 12.67 -5.38
C ASN A 72 -14.42 12.40 -6.31
N TYR A 73 -15.45 13.25 -6.30
CA TYR A 73 -16.60 13.11 -7.18
C TYR A 73 -16.68 14.25 -8.22
N TYR A 74 -17.04 15.45 -7.79
CA TYR A 74 -17.36 16.56 -8.70
C TYR A 74 -16.15 17.05 -9.49
N ALA A 75 -15.01 17.31 -8.82
CA ALA A 75 -13.79 17.73 -9.50
C ALA A 75 -13.14 16.61 -10.32
N SER A 76 -13.34 15.35 -9.91
CA SER A 76 -12.86 14.18 -10.68
C SER A 76 -13.58 14.03 -12.03
N ILE A 77 -14.88 14.37 -12.10
CA ILE A 77 -15.61 14.43 -13.39
C ILE A 77 -15.02 15.52 -14.29
N GLN A 78 -14.73 16.69 -13.72
CA GLN A 78 -14.07 17.78 -14.45
C GLN A 78 -12.66 17.40 -14.92
N PHE A 79 -11.91 16.66 -14.12
CA PHE A 79 -10.62 16.10 -14.51
C PHE A 79 -10.71 15.18 -15.74
N GLU A 80 -11.68 14.26 -15.77
CA GLU A 80 -11.90 13.41 -16.96
C GLU A 80 -12.29 14.25 -18.18
N LEU A 81 -13.10 15.30 -17.99
CA LEU A 81 -13.45 16.22 -19.07
C LEU A 81 -12.21 16.94 -19.62
N GLN A 82 -11.27 17.35 -18.78
CA GLN A 82 -10.03 18.00 -19.24
C GLN A 82 -9.15 17.04 -20.06
N LYS A 83 -9.08 15.75 -19.72
CA LYS A 83 -8.37 14.76 -20.57
C LYS A 83 -8.99 14.68 -21.96
N PHE A 84 -10.32 14.65 -22.03
CA PHE A 84 -11.05 14.62 -23.30
C PHE A 84 -10.82 15.92 -24.10
N LEU A 85 -10.93 17.08 -23.46
CA LEU A 85 -10.68 18.38 -24.10
C LEU A 85 -9.24 18.53 -24.58
N PHE A 86 -8.26 17.99 -23.86
CA PHE A 86 -6.87 17.94 -24.31
C PHE A 86 -6.73 17.16 -25.61
N ILE A 87 -7.35 15.98 -25.69
CA ILE A 87 -7.35 15.18 -26.92
C ILE A 87 -8.09 15.92 -28.02
N ASP A 88 -9.20 16.58 -27.73
CA ASP A 88 -9.89 17.38 -28.74
C ASP A 88 -9.05 18.56 -29.25
N LYS A 89 -8.31 19.23 -28.36
CA LYS A 89 -7.43 20.35 -28.70
C LYS A 89 -6.20 19.93 -29.49
N TYR A 90 -5.44 18.95 -28.99
CA TYR A 90 -4.14 18.58 -29.53
C TYR A 90 -4.17 17.36 -30.45
N LYS A 91 -5.25 16.58 -30.43
CA LYS A 91 -5.43 15.33 -31.18
C LYS A 91 -4.45 14.20 -30.79
N VAL A 92 -3.39 14.47 -30.04
CA VAL A 92 -2.35 13.49 -29.68
C VAL A 92 -1.78 13.73 -28.28
N TRP A 93 -1.45 12.63 -27.59
CA TRP A 93 -0.66 12.62 -26.36
C TRP A 93 0.83 12.50 -26.69
N ASN A 94 1.53 13.62 -26.87
CA ASN A 94 2.97 13.64 -27.04
C ASN A 94 3.61 14.75 -26.18
N LYS A 95 4.94 14.70 -26.06
CA LYS A 95 5.71 15.66 -25.24
C LYS A 95 5.42 17.12 -25.63
N PRO A 96 5.46 17.53 -26.92
CA PRO A 96 5.14 18.90 -27.31
C PRO A 96 3.75 19.38 -26.86
N SER A 97 2.71 18.57 -27.06
CA SER A 97 1.33 18.91 -26.66
C SER A 97 1.18 19.03 -25.14
N ILE A 98 1.80 18.12 -24.38
CA ILE A 98 1.78 18.17 -22.91
C ILE A 98 2.50 19.41 -22.39
N VAL A 99 3.70 19.71 -22.92
CA VAL A 99 4.46 20.92 -22.54
C VAL A 99 3.69 22.19 -22.87
N ALA A 100 2.99 22.23 -24.02
CA ALA A 100 2.18 23.38 -24.40
C ALA A 100 1.01 23.61 -23.43
N GLU A 101 0.28 22.56 -23.05
CA GLU A 101 -0.83 22.68 -22.10
C GLU A 101 -0.35 23.04 -20.69
N ILE A 102 0.76 22.44 -20.23
CA ILE A 102 1.40 22.80 -18.96
C ILE A 102 1.71 24.30 -18.91
N LYS A 103 2.31 24.86 -19.97
CA LYS A 103 2.64 26.28 -20.04
C LYS A 103 1.40 27.18 -20.00
N GLU A 104 0.31 26.79 -20.66
CA GLU A 104 -0.96 27.54 -20.63
C GLU A 104 -1.56 27.54 -19.21
N ILE A 105 -1.58 26.38 -18.57
CA ILE A 105 -2.03 26.22 -17.18
C ILE A 105 -1.17 27.07 -16.23
N GLU A 106 0.16 27.01 -16.35
CA GLU A 106 1.09 27.77 -15.51
C GLU A 106 0.94 29.27 -15.69
N ALA A 107 0.79 29.76 -16.93
CA ALA A 107 0.55 31.18 -17.21
C ALA A 107 -0.76 31.66 -16.58
N TRP A 108 -1.83 30.86 -16.64
CA TRP A 108 -3.09 31.18 -15.99
C TRP A 108 -2.97 31.18 -14.46
N VAL A 109 -2.29 30.18 -13.88
CA VAL A 109 -2.06 30.11 -12.42
C VAL A 109 -1.23 31.30 -11.93
N GLU A 110 -0.22 31.74 -12.69
CA GLU A 110 0.55 32.94 -12.38
C GLU A 110 -0.32 34.21 -12.38
N GLN A 111 -1.32 34.29 -13.28
CA GLN A 111 -2.28 35.38 -13.28
C GLN A 111 -3.26 35.29 -12.10
N ALA A 112 -3.75 34.10 -11.78
CA ALA A 112 -4.69 33.87 -10.69
C ALA A 112 -4.07 34.19 -9.32
N THR A 113 -2.79 33.86 -9.12
CA THR A 113 -2.07 34.14 -7.86
C THR A 113 -1.79 35.63 -7.61
N LYS A 114 -1.94 36.49 -8.62
CA LYS A 114 -1.85 37.96 -8.48
C LYS A 114 -3.12 38.60 -7.92
N GLN A 115 -4.22 37.84 -7.82
CA GLN A 115 -5.46 38.33 -7.21
C GLN A 115 -5.32 38.46 -5.68
N ASP A 116 -6.13 39.31 -5.06
CA ASP A 116 -6.14 39.49 -3.61
C ASP A 116 -6.97 38.40 -2.92
N TYR A 117 -6.34 37.64 -2.01
CA TYR A 117 -6.99 36.55 -1.29
C TYR A 117 -8.14 37.04 -0.39
N ALA A 118 -7.99 38.20 0.26
CA ALA A 118 -9.06 38.72 1.11
C ALA A 118 -10.33 39.08 0.31
N ASN A 119 -10.16 39.63 -0.90
CA ASN A 119 -11.25 39.86 -1.83
C ASN A 119 -11.85 38.55 -2.36
N ALA A 120 -11.04 37.51 -2.58
CA ALA A 120 -11.53 36.19 -2.96
C ALA A 120 -12.46 35.60 -1.89
N VAL A 121 -12.08 35.68 -0.61
CA VAL A 121 -12.91 35.24 0.53
C VAL A 121 -14.21 36.05 0.62
N LYS A 122 -14.14 37.38 0.49
CA LYS A 122 -15.34 38.25 0.49
C LYS A 122 -16.27 37.97 -0.69
N SER A 123 -15.73 37.46 -1.79
CA SER A 123 -16.44 37.25 -3.04
C SER A 123 -16.60 35.77 -3.36
N ILE A 124 -16.68 34.89 -2.36
CA ILE A 124 -16.77 33.42 -2.59
C ILE A 124 -17.91 33.04 -3.54
N ASN A 125 -19.03 33.75 -3.48
CA ASN A 125 -20.22 33.52 -4.32
C ASN A 125 -20.12 34.16 -5.72
N SER A 126 -19.04 34.88 -6.05
CA SER A 126 -18.93 35.57 -7.34
C SER A 126 -18.60 34.63 -8.51
N HIS A 127 -18.29 33.36 -8.23
CA HIS A 127 -17.92 32.36 -9.22
C HIS A 127 -16.76 32.80 -10.15
N VAL A 128 -15.89 33.70 -9.69
CA VAL A 128 -14.69 34.13 -10.42
C VAL A 128 -13.64 33.02 -10.33
N PRO A 129 -13.20 32.41 -11.47
CA PRO A 129 -12.29 31.26 -11.46
C PRO A 129 -10.97 31.49 -10.71
N GLU A 130 -10.39 32.68 -10.83
CA GLU A 130 -9.14 33.06 -10.17
C GLU A 130 -9.31 33.10 -8.64
N TYR A 131 -10.45 33.61 -8.15
CA TYR A 131 -10.77 33.60 -6.73
C TYR A 131 -10.98 32.18 -6.22
N GLN A 132 -11.64 31.33 -7.00
CA GLN A 132 -11.81 29.91 -6.66
C GLN A 132 -10.47 29.19 -6.58
N HIS A 133 -9.54 29.46 -7.51
CA HIS A 133 -8.20 28.89 -7.46
C HIS A 133 -7.46 29.32 -6.20
N LEU A 134 -7.51 30.61 -5.85
CA LEU A 134 -6.90 31.12 -4.61
C LEU A 134 -7.47 30.47 -3.36
N LEU A 135 -8.80 30.32 -3.26
CA LEU A 135 -9.45 29.65 -2.13
C LEU A 135 -9.00 28.19 -2.01
N LEU A 136 -8.97 27.46 -3.13
CA LEU A 136 -8.53 26.06 -3.16
C LEU A 136 -7.04 25.92 -2.82
N ALA A 137 -6.18 26.79 -3.36
CA ALA A 137 -4.73 26.75 -3.14
C ALA A 137 -4.35 27.05 -1.69
N ASN A 138 -5.16 27.84 -0.97
CA ASN A 138 -4.96 28.16 0.44
C ASN A 138 -5.73 27.23 1.39
N GLY A 139 -6.30 26.13 0.90
CA GLY A 139 -7.00 25.15 1.73
C GLY A 139 -8.31 25.65 2.35
N TYR A 140 -8.90 26.75 1.83
CA TYR A 140 -10.10 27.36 2.40
C TYR A 140 -11.25 26.34 2.53
N TYR A 141 -11.45 25.53 1.50
CA TYR A 141 -12.53 24.55 1.43
C TYR A 141 -12.33 23.35 2.37
N GLU A 142 -11.16 23.14 2.96
CA GLU A 142 -10.95 22.09 3.97
C GLU A 142 -11.60 22.45 5.32
N GLY A 143 -11.81 23.73 5.58
CA GLY A 143 -12.47 24.24 6.79
C GLY A 143 -13.84 24.89 6.56
N TYR A 144 -14.32 24.94 5.31
CA TYR A 144 -15.58 25.57 4.93
C TYR A 144 -16.65 24.53 4.61
N VAL A 145 -17.84 24.71 5.18
CA VAL A 145 -19.01 23.88 4.83
C VAL A 145 -19.49 24.29 3.43
N MET A 146 -19.01 23.56 2.42
CA MET A 146 -19.40 23.79 1.02
C MET A 146 -20.92 23.67 0.86
N THR A 147 -21.49 24.60 0.10
CA THR A 147 -22.91 24.62 -0.24
C THR A 147 -23.16 23.91 -1.57
N TRP A 148 -24.43 23.73 -1.91
CA TRP A 148 -24.82 23.18 -3.20
C TRP A 148 -24.34 24.00 -4.39
N SER A 149 -24.06 25.30 -4.27
CA SER A 149 -23.55 26.08 -5.41
C SER A 149 -22.10 25.72 -5.75
N GLU A 150 -21.31 25.29 -4.75
CA GLU A 150 -19.92 24.86 -4.93
C GLU A 150 -19.78 23.35 -5.19
N LEU A 151 -20.72 22.53 -4.68
CA LEU A 151 -20.73 21.06 -4.82
C LEU A 151 -21.61 20.58 -5.97
N GLN A 152 -21.28 21.01 -7.19
CA GLN A 152 -21.91 20.51 -8.42
C GLN A 152 -20.87 20.21 -9.50
N GLU A 153 -21.21 19.27 -10.40
CA GLU A 153 -20.33 18.85 -11.51
C GLU A 153 -19.92 20.03 -12.40
N ASN A 154 -20.79 21.02 -12.56
CA ASN A 154 -20.60 22.23 -13.37
C ASN A 154 -20.23 23.47 -12.55
N SER A 155 -19.92 23.33 -11.27
CA SER A 155 -19.48 24.47 -10.45
C SER A 155 -18.12 24.99 -10.93
N VAL A 156 -17.90 26.30 -10.78
CA VAL A 156 -16.60 26.91 -11.11
C VAL A 156 -15.48 26.32 -10.24
N ALA A 157 -15.77 26.05 -8.97
CA ALA A 157 -14.82 25.40 -8.06
C ALA A 157 -14.38 24.03 -8.59
N ALA A 158 -15.33 23.16 -9.00
CA ALA A 158 -15.01 21.84 -9.53
C ALA A 158 -14.22 21.93 -10.84
N ALA A 159 -14.59 22.85 -11.74
CA ALA A 159 -13.88 23.07 -12.99
C ALA A 159 -12.43 23.54 -12.74
N VAL A 160 -12.24 24.46 -11.80
CA VAL A 160 -10.92 24.97 -11.41
C VAL A 160 -10.08 23.86 -10.76
N TYR A 161 -10.62 23.11 -9.79
CA TYR A 161 -9.88 22.04 -9.14
C TYR A 161 -9.53 20.92 -10.11
N GLY A 162 -10.48 20.51 -10.95
CA GLY A 162 -10.28 19.49 -11.98
C GLY A 162 -9.18 19.86 -12.98
N ARG A 163 -9.16 21.12 -13.46
CA ARG A 163 -8.16 21.57 -14.45
C ARG A 163 -6.81 21.92 -13.85
N TYR A 164 -6.77 22.79 -12.84
CA TYR A 164 -5.53 23.41 -12.40
C TYR A 164 -4.81 22.62 -11.30
N PHE A 165 -5.48 21.64 -10.68
CA PHE A 165 -4.87 20.78 -9.66
C PHE A 165 -4.75 19.34 -10.17
N LEU A 166 -5.87 18.67 -10.44
CA LEU A 166 -5.86 17.25 -10.82
C LEU A 166 -5.25 17.01 -12.20
N PHE A 167 -5.73 17.74 -13.22
CA PHE A 167 -5.23 17.58 -14.58
C PHE A 167 -3.80 18.06 -14.75
N TYR A 168 -3.42 19.18 -14.12
CA TYR A 168 -2.05 19.66 -14.10
C TYR A 168 -1.07 18.64 -13.50
N GLU A 169 -1.37 18.05 -12.34
CA GLU A 169 -0.55 16.99 -11.74
C GLU A 169 -0.46 15.75 -12.64
N TYR A 170 -1.57 15.36 -13.28
CA TYR A 170 -1.57 14.27 -14.25
C TYR A 170 -0.63 14.55 -15.43
N LEU A 171 -0.65 15.76 -16.00
CA LEU A 171 0.25 16.14 -17.09
C LEU A 171 1.72 16.10 -16.68
N LYS A 172 2.06 16.61 -15.49
CA LYS A 172 3.44 16.56 -14.98
C LYS A 172 3.92 15.12 -14.79
N ASN A 173 3.09 14.25 -14.21
CA ASN A 173 3.42 12.84 -14.06
C ASN A 173 3.61 12.16 -15.42
N LYS A 174 2.73 12.45 -16.39
CA LYS A 174 2.83 11.90 -17.74
C LYS A 174 4.09 12.36 -18.47
N MET A 175 4.46 13.64 -18.32
CA MET A 175 5.71 14.19 -18.84
C MET A 175 6.93 13.49 -18.23
N PHE A 176 6.95 13.32 -16.90
CA PHE A 176 8.02 12.59 -16.21
C PHE A 176 8.17 11.15 -16.72
N THR A 177 7.05 10.44 -16.95
CA THR A 177 7.11 9.09 -17.52
C THR A 177 7.58 9.05 -18.98
N MET A 178 7.31 10.11 -19.77
CA MET A 178 7.78 10.22 -21.15
C MET A 178 9.25 10.64 -21.28
N GLU A 179 9.83 11.23 -20.23
CA GLU A 179 11.25 11.61 -20.19
C GLU A 179 12.16 10.44 -19.80
N LYS A 180 11.59 9.34 -19.30
CA LYS A 180 12.30 8.06 -19.28
C LYS A 180 12.31 7.51 -20.71
N PRO A 181 13.49 7.34 -21.35
CA PRO A 181 13.53 6.74 -22.68
C PRO A 181 12.91 5.34 -22.64
N GLU A 182 11.99 5.06 -23.57
CA GLU A 182 11.33 3.73 -23.71
C GLU A 182 12.34 2.59 -23.94
N SER A 183 13.58 2.89 -24.33
CA SER A 183 14.68 1.93 -24.44
C SER A 183 15.24 1.45 -23.09
N ASP A 184 14.98 2.16 -21.99
CA ASP A 184 15.65 1.90 -20.70
C ASP A 184 14.70 1.37 -19.61
N SER A 185 13.39 1.30 -19.86
CA SER A 185 12.46 0.78 -18.85
C SER A 185 12.42 -0.75 -18.90
N LEU A 186 13.36 -1.36 -18.19
CA LEU A 186 13.38 -2.78 -17.84
C LEU A 186 12.07 -3.27 -17.18
N GLU A 187 11.23 -2.34 -16.70
CA GLU A 187 9.86 -2.56 -16.20
C GLU A 187 8.93 -3.21 -17.24
N ASN A 188 9.26 -3.17 -18.54
CA ASN A 188 8.47 -3.80 -19.61
C ASN A 188 8.82 -5.28 -19.86
N ILE A 189 9.82 -5.84 -19.17
CA ILE A 189 10.17 -7.26 -19.29
C ILE A 189 9.20 -8.07 -18.43
N PRO A 190 8.28 -8.85 -19.02
CA PRO A 190 7.26 -9.55 -18.24
C PRO A 190 7.88 -10.68 -17.43
N ILE A 191 7.84 -10.57 -16.10
CA ILE A 191 8.25 -11.61 -15.18
C ILE A 191 7.15 -11.86 -14.17
N ASP A 192 6.78 -13.13 -14.05
CA ASP A 192 5.91 -13.57 -12.97
C ASP A 192 6.76 -13.79 -11.72
N PHE A 193 6.66 -12.87 -10.75
CA PHE A 193 7.33 -12.99 -9.46
C PHE A 193 6.57 -13.91 -8.48
N GLU A 194 5.44 -14.49 -8.90
CA GLU A 194 4.66 -15.48 -8.15
C GLU A 194 4.30 -14.99 -6.73
N ASP A 195 4.64 -15.76 -5.69
CA ASP A 195 4.39 -15.49 -4.27
C ASP A 195 5.51 -14.68 -3.58
N LEU A 196 6.51 -14.20 -4.34
CA LEU A 196 7.53 -13.32 -3.78
C LEU A 196 6.87 -12.01 -3.29
N PRO A 197 7.31 -11.43 -2.16
CA PRO A 197 6.86 -10.13 -1.71
C PRO A 197 7.11 -9.06 -2.78
N LYS A 198 6.06 -8.75 -3.56
CA LYS A 198 6.17 -8.12 -4.88
C LYS A 198 7.12 -6.94 -4.87
N TYR A 199 6.85 -5.91 -4.07
CA TYR A 199 7.58 -4.65 -4.21
C TYR A 199 9.10 -4.75 -3.92
N ILE A 200 9.52 -5.37 -2.81
CA ILE A 200 10.94 -5.36 -2.42
C ILE A 200 11.77 -6.30 -3.28
N VAL A 201 11.24 -7.50 -3.57
CA VAL A 201 11.99 -8.50 -4.32
C VAL A 201 12.02 -8.15 -5.81
N GLU A 202 10.91 -7.68 -6.37
CA GLU A 202 10.83 -7.21 -7.75
C GLU A 202 11.74 -6.00 -7.96
N GLN A 203 11.60 -4.93 -7.16
CA GLN A 203 12.43 -3.74 -7.32
C GLN A 203 13.90 -4.02 -7.02
N GLY A 204 14.20 -4.92 -6.07
CA GLY A 204 15.56 -5.36 -5.81
C GLY A 204 16.18 -6.11 -6.99
N ILE A 205 15.42 -6.99 -7.64
CA ILE A 205 15.84 -7.67 -8.88
C ILE A 205 16.04 -6.63 -9.99
N LEU A 206 15.05 -5.79 -10.25
CA LEU A 206 15.09 -4.76 -11.28
C LEU A 206 16.27 -3.81 -11.08
N GLN A 207 16.56 -3.38 -9.84
CA GLN A 207 17.67 -2.49 -9.57
C GLN A 207 19.03 -3.19 -9.74
N ARG A 208 19.20 -4.38 -9.16
CA ARG A 208 20.51 -5.04 -9.12
C ARG A 208 20.89 -5.66 -10.45
N PHE A 209 19.93 -6.27 -11.12
CA PHE A 209 20.15 -6.76 -12.45
C PHE A 209 20.08 -5.61 -13.46
N GLY A 210 19.14 -4.68 -13.32
CA GLY A 210 18.91 -3.61 -14.30
C GLY A 210 19.86 -2.42 -14.34
N GLU A 211 20.67 -2.18 -13.32
CA GLU A 211 21.68 -1.11 -13.39
C GLU A 211 22.76 -1.46 -14.44
N LEU A 212 22.56 -0.98 -15.67
CA LEU A 212 23.57 -0.83 -16.71
C LEU A 212 24.26 0.53 -16.51
N LYS A 213 25.13 0.65 -15.49
CA LYS A 213 25.96 1.86 -15.38
C LYS A 213 27.03 1.82 -16.47
N ASP A 214 27.11 2.94 -17.20
CA ASP A 214 28.07 3.28 -18.26
C ASP A 214 29.15 2.22 -18.50
N SER A 215 29.00 1.55 -19.64
CA SER A 215 29.77 0.44 -20.19
C SER A 215 31.26 0.74 -20.47
N ALA A 216 31.85 1.75 -19.83
CA ALA A 216 33.22 2.17 -20.07
C ALA A 216 34.27 1.41 -19.23
N PHE A 217 33.87 0.67 -18.18
CA PHE A 217 34.83 -0.04 -17.32
C PHE A 217 34.36 -1.46 -16.97
N ALA A 218 34.57 -2.38 -17.92
CA ALA A 218 34.61 -3.83 -17.69
C ALA A 218 35.88 -4.21 -16.89
N VAL A 219 36.03 -3.68 -15.68
CA VAL A 219 37.11 -4.04 -14.76
C VAL A 219 36.61 -5.15 -13.84
N ALA A 220 37.42 -6.16 -13.55
CA ALA A 220 37.07 -7.26 -12.66
C ALA A 220 36.47 -6.78 -11.31
N ASP A 221 36.91 -5.60 -10.85
CA ASP A 221 36.40 -4.91 -9.66
C ASP A 221 34.90 -4.61 -9.70
N TYR A 222 34.33 -4.36 -10.89
CA TYR A 222 32.90 -4.12 -11.05
C TYR A 222 32.08 -5.35 -10.68
N TYR A 223 32.44 -6.52 -11.23
CA TYR A 223 31.71 -7.76 -10.98
C TYR A 223 31.93 -8.28 -9.56
N ASN A 224 33.11 -8.07 -8.98
CA ASN A 224 33.35 -8.34 -7.56
C ASN A 224 32.49 -7.45 -6.66
N LYS A 225 32.37 -6.16 -6.98
CA LYS A 225 31.50 -5.21 -6.26
C LYS A 225 30.03 -5.57 -6.45
N TRP A 226 29.62 -5.98 -7.66
CA TRP A 226 28.27 -6.46 -7.93
C TRP A 226 27.97 -7.73 -7.14
N LYS A 227 28.84 -8.75 -7.18
CA LYS A 227 28.73 -9.99 -6.39
C LYS A 227 28.59 -9.69 -4.91
N TYR A 228 29.44 -8.80 -4.38
CA TYR A 228 29.38 -8.35 -2.98
C TYR A 228 28.04 -7.67 -2.64
N ASN A 229 27.58 -6.73 -3.46
CA ASN A 229 26.32 -6.03 -3.24
C ASN A 229 25.11 -6.95 -3.37
N PHE A 230 25.12 -7.85 -4.35
CA PHE A 230 24.07 -8.82 -4.59
C PHE A 230 24.01 -9.84 -3.46
N GLY A 231 25.15 -10.39 -3.04
CA GLY A 231 25.26 -11.27 -1.87
C GLY A 231 24.76 -10.60 -0.59
N ASN A 232 25.19 -9.36 -0.31
CA ASN A 232 24.70 -8.59 0.83
C ASN A 232 23.18 -8.38 0.78
N TRP A 233 22.63 -8.02 -0.39
CA TRP A 233 21.19 -7.90 -0.55
C TRP A 233 20.49 -9.25 -0.34
N LEU A 234 21.03 -10.36 -0.83
CA LEU A 234 20.46 -11.68 -0.59
C LEU A 234 20.39 -12.03 0.91
N THR A 235 21.31 -11.56 1.74
CA THR A 235 21.20 -11.73 3.21
C THR A 235 19.98 -11.02 3.83
N THR A 236 19.36 -10.10 3.11
CA THR A 236 18.13 -9.38 3.51
C THR A 236 16.85 -10.13 3.15
N ILE A 237 16.95 -11.17 2.32
CA ILE A 237 15.81 -11.94 1.81
C ILE A 237 15.55 -13.12 2.76
N PRO A 238 14.29 -13.34 3.22
CA PRO A 238 13.94 -14.46 4.07
C PRO A 238 14.34 -15.77 3.41
N GLN A 239 14.88 -16.70 4.20
CA GLN A 239 15.43 -17.95 3.68
C GLN A 239 14.45 -18.72 2.78
N LYS A 240 13.15 -18.71 3.11
CA LYS A 240 12.09 -19.35 2.32
C LYS A 240 11.93 -18.78 0.91
N TYR A 241 12.36 -17.54 0.67
CA TYR A 241 12.28 -16.86 -0.62
C TYR A 241 13.63 -16.74 -1.33
N LEU A 242 14.74 -16.95 -0.62
CA LEU A 242 16.10 -16.72 -1.10
C LEU A 242 16.40 -17.40 -2.44
N LEU A 243 16.15 -18.71 -2.52
CA LEU A 243 16.37 -19.50 -3.74
C LEU A 243 15.55 -18.97 -4.91
N LYS A 244 14.25 -18.70 -4.66
CA LYS A 244 13.32 -18.22 -5.67
C LYS A 244 13.66 -16.80 -6.16
N THR A 245 14.12 -15.94 -5.26
CA THR A 245 14.62 -14.61 -5.59
C THR A 245 15.81 -14.66 -6.55
N VAL A 246 16.78 -15.54 -6.29
CA VAL A 246 17.94 -15.70 -7.19
C VAL A 246 17.50 -16.25 -8.56
N GLN A 247 16.60 -17.25 -8.56
CA GLN A 247 16.03 -17.82 -9.80
C GLN A 247 15.33 -16.76 -10.66
N LYS A 248 14.50 -15.90 -10.05
CA LYS A 248 13.80 -14.83 -10.77
C LYS A 248 14.72 -13.72 -11.23
N GLY A 249 15.80 -13.43 -10.48
CA GLY A 249 16.86 -12.54 -10.94
C GLY A 249 17.58 -13.06 -12.18
N ILE A 250 17.90 -14.36 -12.21
CA ILE A 250 18.50 -15.03 -13.38
C ILE A 250 17.52 -15.02 -14.57
N GLU A 251 16.24 -15.33 -14.34
CA GLU A 251 15.19 -15.27 -15.37
C GLU A 251 15.10 -13.86 -15.98
N PHE A 252 15.12 -12.83 -15.14
CA PHE A 252 15.12 -11.44 -15.58
C PHE A 252 16.33 -11.09 -16.41
N ALA A 253 17.53 -11.42 -15.94
CA ALA A 253 18.76 -11.13 -16.66
C ALA A 253 18.79 -11.81 -18.04
N LYS A 254 18.27 -13.04 -18.16
CA LYS A 254 18.16 -13.76 -19.44
C LYS A 254 17.20 -13.03 -20.38
N LYS A 255 15.99 -12.68 -19.92
CA LYS A 255 15.01 -11.94 -20.73
C LYS A 255 15.50 -10.54 -21.11
N ALA A 256 16.19 -9.84 -20.21
CA ALA A 256 16.81 -8.55 -20.48
C ALA A 256 17.91 -8.67 -21.54
N SER A 257 18.79 -9.66 -21.40
CA SER A 257 19.83 -9.96 -22.38
C SER A 257 19.25 -10.24 -23.77
N ASP A 258 18.17 -11.01 -23.86
CA ASP A 258 17.49 -11.30 -25.13
C ASP A 258 16.80 -10.06 -25.72
N TYR A 259 16.16 -9.25 -24.88
CA TYR A 259 15.50 -8.00 -25.28
C TYR A 259 16.50 -7.01 -25.89
N TYR A 260 17.61 -6.74 -25.19
CA TYR A 260 18.68 -5.85 -25.68
C TYR A 260 19.54 -6.48 -26.78
N GLY A 261 19.62 -7.81 -26.82
CA GLY A 261 20.27 -8.58 -27.89
C GLY A 261 19.68 -8.35 -29.28
N ASN A 262 18.45 -7.83 -29.34
CA ASN A 262 17.74 -7.51 -30.58
C ASN A 262 17.75 -6.01 -30.95
N SER A 263 18.46 -5.14 -30.21
CA SER A 263 18.51 -3.70 -30.50
C SER A 263 19.40 -3.37 -31.71
N ASP A 264 19.06 -2.36 -32.50
CA ASP A 264 19.76 -1.99 -33.75
C ASP A 264 21.22 -1.49 -33.56
N LEU A 265 21.69 -1.33 -32.31
CA LEU A 265 23.01 -0.80 -31.97
C LEU A 265 23.99 -1.93 -31.60
N GLN A 266 24.72 -2.45 -32.59
CA GLN A 266 25.66 -3.57 -32.46
C GLN A 266 26.67 -3.45 -31.30
N ARG A 267 27.20 -2.26 -31.03
CA ARG A 267 28.25 -2.06 -30.01
C ARG A 267 27.70 -2.08 -28.57
N GLU A 268 26.49 -1.57 -28.38
CA GLU A 268 25.78 -1.64 -27.08
C GLU A 268 25.28 -3.06 -26.83
N ARG A 269 24.88 -3.77 -27.90
CA ARG A 269 24.46 -5.16 -27.87
C ARG A 269 25.53 -6.09 -27.27
N ASP A 270 26.78 -6.00 -27.76
CA ASP A 270 27.85 -6.92 -27.35
C ASP A 270 28.32 -6.67 -25.90
N LEU A 271 28.45 -5.39 -25.50
CA LEU A 271 28.87 -5.02 -24.13
C LEU A 271 27.80 -5.34 -23.09
N ASN A 272 26.52 -5.14 -23.42
CA ASN A 272 25.43 -5.46 -22.51
C ASN A 272 25.26 -6.97 -22.36
N LYS A 273 25.36 -7.73 -23.46
CA LYS A 273 25.26 -9.19 -23.43
C LYS A 273 26.33 -9.82 -22.54
N GLU A 274 27.59 -9.43 -22.68
CA GLU A 274 28.67 -9.95 -21.83
C GLU A 274 28.45 -9.62 -20.34
N SER A 275 27.95 -8.41 -20.05
CA SER A 275 27.61 -7.98 -18.68
C SER A 275 26.51 -8.85 -18.07
N TRP A 276 25.46 -9.14 -18.83
CA TRP A 276 24.37 -10.00 -18.40
C TRP A 276 24.81 -11.44 -18.18
N GLU A 277 25.55 -12.03 -19.11
CA GLU A 277 26.08 -13.40 -19.02
C GLU A 277 26.96 -13.58 -17.78
N ARG A 278 27.82 -12.61 -17.47
CA ARG A 278 28.67 -12.65 -16.27
C ARG A 278 27.85 -12.53 -14.97
N ARG A 279 26.84 -11.66 -14.90
CA ARG A 279 25.95 -11.55 -13.73
C ARG A 279 25.12 -12.81 -13.53
N ILE A 280 24.66 -13.43 -14.62
CA ILE A 280 23.95 -14.72 -14.60
C ILE A 280 24.86 -15.80 -14.02
N ALA A 281 26.09 -15.93 -14.52
CA ALA A 281 27.04 -16.92 -14.02
C ALA A 281 27.33 -16.74 -12.51
N ILE A 282 27.54 -15.50 -12.06
CA ILE A 282 27.74 -15.20 -10.64
C ILE A 282 26.49 -15.56 -9.80
N ALA A 283 25.29 -15.24 -10.29
CA ALA A 283 24.05 -15.57 -9.60
C ALA A 283 23.80 -17.09 -9.55
N GLU A 284 24.15 -17.82 -10.61
CA GLU A 284 24.10 -19.29 -10.66
C GLU A 284 25.09 -19.92 -9.66
N ASP A 285 26.30 -19.37 -9.53
CA ASP A 285 27.26 -19.78 -8.49
C ASP A 285 26.71 -19.56 -7.08
N ILE A 286 26.14 -18.37 -6.81
CA ILE A 286 25.50 -18.08 -5.51
C ILE A 286 24.31 -19.02 -5.25
N MET A 287 23.51 -19.32 -6.27
CA MET A 287 22.42 -20.28 -6.16
C MET A 287 22.94 -21.67 -5.75
N ASN A 288 24.04 -22.12 -6.34
CA ASN A 288 24.69 -23.39 -5.99
C ASN A 288 25.28 -23.36 -4.57
N GLU A 289 25.84 -22.23 -4.14
CA GLU A 289 26.29 -22.01 -2.76
C GLU A 289 25.11 -22.09 -1.77
N ILE A 290 23.95 -21.49 -2.09
CA ILE A 290 22.74 -21.57 -1.25
C ILE A 290 22.22 -23.00 -1.16
N LEU A 291 22.20 -23.72 -2.29
CA LEU A 291 21.74 -25.11 -2.34
C LEU A 291 22.68 -26.08 -1.58
N SER A 292 23.97 -25.77 -1.54
CA SER A 292 24.98 -26.58 -0.83
C SER A 292 25.09 -26.24 0.66
N ASN A 293 24.88 -24.98 1.05
CA ASN A 293 24.97 -24.51 2.44
C ASN A 293 23.60 -24.43 3.12
N ASN A 294 22.93 -25.58 3.28
CA ASN A 294 21.65 -25.65 4.01
C ASN A 294 21.82 -25.63 5.55
N LYS A 295 22.86 -24.95 6.06
CA LYS A 295 23.09 -24.73 7.49
C LYS A 295 23.39 -23.27 7.76
N SER A 296 22.39 -22.62 8.38
CA SER A 296 22.58 -21.80 9.58
C SER A 296 23.89 -21.02 9.64
N ASP A 297 23.92 -19.81 9.05
CA ASP A 297 24.60 -18.72 9.74
C ASP A 297 23.98 -17.35 9.43
N ARG A 298 23.34 -16.85 10.48
CA ARG A 298 23.04 -15.48 10.91
C ARG A 298 22.43 -14.45 9.95
N LYS A 299 21.16 -14.16 10.25
CA LYS A 299 20.40 -12.94 9.96
C LYS A 299 20.99 -11.76 10.73
N ASP A 300 21.28 -10.66 10.06
CA ASP A 300 21.68 -9.40 10.68
C ASP A 300 20.69 -8.28 10.30
N PHE A 301 19.72 -8.06 11.17
CA PHE A 301 18.69 -7.03 11.04
C PHE A 301 19.28 -5.61 10.94
N SER A 302 20.47 -5.40 11.52
CA SER A 302 21.13 -4.09 11.51
C SER A 302 21.58 -3.67 10.10
N LYS A 303 22.01 -4.66 9.30
CA LYS A 303 22.31 -4.46 7.87
C LYS A 303 21.05 -4.23 7.04
N TRP A 304 19.92 -4.83 7.43
CA TRP A 304 18.66 -4.70 6.70
C TRP A 304 18.10 -3.26 6.73
N ILE A 305 18.00 -2.62 7.90
CA ILE A 305 17.49 -1.24 8.00
C ILE A 305 18.49 -0.23 7.42
N GLY A 306 19.79 -0.40 7.63
CA GLY A 306 20.80 0.61 7.23
C GLY A 306 20.86 0.91 5.73
N TYR A 307 20.25 0.08 4.88
CA TYR A 307 20.28 0.25 3.42
C TYR A 307 18.96 0.70 2.78
N HIS A 308 17.83 0.84 3.52
CA HIS A 308 16.50 0.78 2.88
C HIS A 308 15.48 1.92 3.09
N PRO A 309 15.52 2.79 4.10
CA PRO A 309 14.62 3.92 4.07
C PRO A 309 15.17 4.99 3.13
N ASP A 310 14.50 5.21 1.99
CA ASP A 310 14.57 6.50 1.33
C ASP A 310 13.80 7.50 2.21
N TRP A 311 14.49 8.02 3.23
CA TRP A 311 13.93 9.02 4.13
C TRP A 311 13.46 10.28 3.38
N LYS A 312 13.96 10.54 2.16
CA LYS A 312 13.47 11.62 1.32
C LYS A 312 12.13 11.28 0.69
N GLU A 313 11.88 10.04 0.29
CA GLU A 313 10.55 9.60 -0.19
C GLU A 313 9.51 9.59 0.94
N VAL A 314 9.88 9.09 2.12
CA VAL A 314 9.00 9.12 3.31
C VAL A 314 8.69 10.56 3.70
N ALA A 315 9.70 11.42 3.73
CA ALA A 315 9.51 12.85 3.94
C ALA A 315 8.62 13.45 2.85
N TRP A 316 8.88 13.17 1.56
CA TRP A 316 8.14 13.70 0.42
C TRP A 316 6.66 13.30 0.39
N ARG A 317 6.35 12.01 0.63
CA ARG A 317 4.98 11.49 0.63
C ARG A 317 4.12 12.11 1.73
N TYR A 318 4.74 12.45 2.86
CA TYR A 318 4.04 13.10 3.97
C TYR A 318 4.17 14.64 3.93
N SER A 319 5.16 15.21 3.23
CA SER A 319 5.39 16.65 3.10
C SER A 319 4.57 17.35 2.02
N LYS A 320 3.83 16.61 1.18
CA LYS A 320 2.99 17.27 0.17
C LYS A 320 1.89 18.08 0.87
N GLY A 321 2.07 19.40 0.88
CA GLY A 321 1.08 20.38 1.35
C GLY A 321 1.15 20.76 2.83
N LYS A 322 2.15 20.29 3.61
CA LYS A 322 2.29 20.66 5.03
C LYS A 322 3.62 21.32 5.33
N ASP A 323 3.53 22.51 5.90
CA ASP A 323 4.68 23.26 6.40
C ASP A 323 4.95 22.80 7.84
N TYR A 324 6.01 22.02 8.05
CA TYR A 324 6.35 21.39 9.33
C TYR A 324 6.95 22.40 10.31
N ARG A 325 6.16 23.40 10.68
CA ARG A 325 6.61 24.49 11.55
C ARG A 325 6.64 24.08 13.02
N ASN A 326 5.88 23.05 13.41
CA ASN A 326 5.69 22.65 14.80
C ASN A 326 6.23 21.26 15.12
N LYS A 327 6.69 21.09 16.36
CA LYS A 327 7.24 19.84 16.93
C LYS A 327 6.32 18.62 16.72
N GLN A 328 5.00 18.81 16.75
CA GLN A 328 4.01 17.74 16.64
C GLN A 328 3.88 17.17 15.21
N ASP A 329 4.14 17.97 14.17
CA ASP A 329 3.96 17.56 12.78
C ASP A 329 5.09 16.62 12.33
N LEU A 330 6.32 16.87 12.79
CA LEU A 330 7.47 15.99 12.56
C LEU A 330 7.35 14.67 13.34
N ILE A 331 6.81 14.71 14.56
CA ILE A 331 6.47 13.53 15.36
C ILE A 331 5.45 12.68 14.61
N ALA A 332 4.41 13.29 14.04
CA ALA A 332 3.39 12.60 13.27
C ALA A 332 3.94 11.99 11.97
N ALA A 333 4.82 12.70 11.25
CA ALA A 333 5.44 12.18 10.04
C ALA A 333 6.32 10.95 10.29
N PHE A 334 7.14 10.98 11.35
CA PHE A 334 7.94 9.83 11.77
C PHE A 334 7.06 8.66 12.22
N TRP A 335 6.06 8.92 13.07
CA TRP A 335 5.12 7.90 13.55
C TRP A 335 4.34 7.24 12.41
N ASN A 336 3.81 8.02 11.47
CA ASN A 336 3.03 7.50 10.35
C ASN A 336 3.91 6.74 9.36
N GLY A 337 5.17 7.16 9.17
CA GLY A 337 6.15 6.38 8.41
C GLY A 337 6.42 5.03 9.06
N TYR A 338 6.72 5.02 10.37
CA TYR A 338 7.00 3.80 11.12
C TYR A 338 5.80 2.84 11.18
N VAL A 339 4.61 3.33 11.51
CA VAL A 339 3.36 2.54 11.55
C VAL A 339 3.00 2.00 10.16
N TYR A 340 3.22 2.78 9.10
CA TYR A 340 3.04 2.29 7.74
C TYR A 340 3.99 1.12 7.43
N TYR A 341 5.24 1.18 7.88
CA TYR A 341 6.17 0.05 7.73
C TYR A 341 5.74 -1.16 8.59
N GLU A 342 5.38 -0.94 9.86
CA GLU A 342 4.94 -1.98 10.78
C GLU A 342 3.70 -2.72 10.24
N GLN A 343 2.69 -1.99 9.77
CA GLN A 343 1.45 -2.56 9.23
C GLN A 343 1.64 -3.23 7.87
N LYS A 344 2.50 -2.67 7.00
CA LYS A 344 2.74 -3.23 5.66
C LYS A 344 3.66 -4.45 5.68
N PHE A 345 4.46 -4.61 6.73
CA PHE A 345 5.44 -5.68 6.90
C PHE A 345 5.22 -6.45 8.21
N GLU A 346 3.97 -6.55 8.68
CA GLU A 346 3.58 -7.13 9.96
C GLU A 346 4.13 -8.57 10.16
N THR A 347 4.03 -9.42 9.13
CA THR A 347 4.60 -10.79 9.14
C THR A 347 6.13 -10.83 9.20
N TYR A 348 6.80 -9.74 8.85
CA TYR A 348 8.26 -9.59 8.89
C TYR A 348 8.71 -9.10 10.29
N PHE A 349 7.97 -8.19 10.91
CA PHE A 349 8.26 -7.65 12.24
C PHE A 349 8.03 -8.68 13.37
N GLU A 350 7.09 -9.60 13.18
CA GLU A 350 6.89 -10.76 14.08
C GLU A 350 8.18 -11.56 14.31
N GLU A 351 9.11 -11.57 13.34
CA GLU A 351 10.37 -12.32 13.38
C GLU A 351 11.56 -11.54 14.00
N PHE A 352 11.44 -10.22 14.22
CA PHE A 352 12.53 -9.33 14.67
C PHE A 352 12.13 -8.44 15.87
N LYS A 353 11.39 -8.98 16.83
CA LYS A 353 10.77 -8.25 17.97
C LYS A 353 11.72 -7.48 18.91
N VAL A 354 13.04 -7.57 18.78
CA VAL A 354 14.00 -6.89 19.68
C VAL A 354 15.03 -6.12 18.87
N ILE A 355 15.00 -4.79 19.00
CA ILE A 355 16.01 -3.88 18.43
C ILE A 355 17.09 -3.64 19.50
N PRO A 356 18.37 -3.94 19.23
CA PRO A 356 19.46 -3.58 20.13
C PRO A 356 19.54 -2.06 20.34
N GLU A 357 19.70 -1.63 21.60
CA GLU A 357 19.66 -0.21 22.01
C GLU A 357 20.75 0.63 21.32
N ASP A 358 21.96 0.09 21.20
CA ASP A 358 23.10 0.70 20.50
C ASP A 358 22.84 0.91 19.00
N PHE A 359 22.09 0.00 18.38
CA PHE A 359 21.68 0.13 16.98
C PHE A 359 20.53 1.12 16.80
N PHE A 360 19.59 1.18 17.75
CA PHE A 360 18.52 2.18 17.78
C PHE A 360 19.10 3.60 17.88
N ASP A 361 20.09 3.81 18.75
CA ASP A 361 20.82 5.07 18.88
C ASP A 361 21.51 5.49 17.58
N LYS A 362 22.06 4.52 16.85
CA LYS A 362 22.69 4.77 15.54
C LYS A 362 21.66 5.19 14.48
N LEU A 363 20.50 4.54 14.41
CA LEU A 363 19.41 4.91 13.49
C LEU A 363 18.91 6.34 13.76
N ILE A 364 18.83 6.72 15.04
CA ILE A 364 18.48 8.08 15.45
C ILE A 364 19.51 9.08 14.92
N VAL A 365 20.81 8.77 14.98
CA VAL A 365 21.88 9.63 14.46
C VAL A 365 21.81 9.79 12.93
N GLU A 366 21.58 8.72 12.19
CA GLU A 366 21.47 8.76 10.72
C GLU A 366 20.21 9.50 10.26
N PHE A 367 19.09 9.31 10.97
CA PHE A 367 17.87 10.10 10.77
C PHE A 367 18.11 11.59 11.04
N ARG A 368 18.79 11.95 12.15
CA ARG A 368 19.18 13.35 12.48
C ARG A 368 20.00 14.03 11.39
N GLN A 369 20.83 13.28 10.67
CA GLN A 369 21.70 13.79 9.60
C GLN A 369 20.98 13.98 8.25
N SER A 370 19.85 13.30 8.04
CA SER A 370 19.12 13.28 6.77
C SER A 370 18.19 14.49 6.57
N PHE A 371 18.00 15.34 7.59
CA PHE A 371 17.15 16.54 7.51
C PHE A 371 17.98 17.83 7.36
N PRO A 372 17.54 18.79 6.53
CA PRO A 372 18.19 20.09 6.40
C PRO A 372 18.35 20.80 7.75
N LYS A 373 19.47 21.50 7.95
CA LYS A 373 19.72 22.32 9.15
C LYS A 373 19.14 23.73 9.05
N HIS A 374 18.95 24.20 7.84
CA HIS A 374 18.32 25.46 7.50
C HIS A 374 16.83 25.34 7.88
N ASP A 375 16.27 26.39 8.50
CA ASP A 375 14.87 26.49 8.98
C ASP A 375 14.54 25.89 10.36
N ARG A 376 15.54 25.54 11.19
CA ARG A 376 15.32 25.16 12.60
C ARG A 376 15.08 26.41 13.47
N VAL A 377 14.11 26.38 14.39
CA VAL A 377 13.92 27.47 15.37
C VAL A 377 15.00 27.39 16.45
N ASP A 378 15.71 28.50 16.64
CA ASP A 378 16.76 28.62 17.65
C ASP A 378 16.23 28.38 19.07
N GLY A 379 16.99 27.65 19.88
CA GLY A 379 16.66 27.35 21.28
C GLY A 379 15.67 26.18 21.48
N VAL A 380 15.10 25.62 20.42
CA VAL A 380 14.29 24.40 20.51
C VAL A 380 15.18 23.18 20.24
N ASN A 381 15.41 22.35 21.25
CA ASN A 381 16.17 21.12 21.10
C ASN A 381 15.26 19.99 20.58
N TYR A 382 14.85 20.12 19.31
CA TYR A 382 13.83 19.32 18.63
C TYR A 382 13.99 17.81 18.77
N TYR A 383 15.22 17.32 18.92
CA TYR A 383 15.54 15.91 18.88
C TYR A 383 15.64 15.30 20.28
N ASP A 384 16.18 16.01 21.27
CA ASP A 384 16.37 15.46 22.61
C ASP A 384 15.04 15.27 23.34
N ASP A 385 14.08 16.18 23.17
CA ASP A 385 12.73 16.01 23.73
C ASP A 385 11.94 14.86 23.06
N LEU A 386 12.23 14.58 21.80
CA LEU A 386 11.55 13.58 20.97
C LEU A 386 12.10 12.18 21.26
N ILE A 387 13.42 12.11 21.46
CA ILE A 387 14.13 10.94 21.97
C ILE A 387 13.74 10.68 23.43
N GLN A 388 13.59 11.71 24.25
CA GLN A 388 13.16 11.55 25.64
C GLN A 388 11.73 11.02 25.73
N GLN A 389 10.82 11.45 24.85
CA GLN A 389 9.47 10.86 24.74
C GLN A 389 9.48 9.42 24.21
N LEU A 390 10.37 9.09 23.27
CA LEU A 390 10.59 7.71 22.80
C LEU A 390 11.14 6.82 23.91
N ILE A 391 12.16 7.29 24.63
CA ILE A 391 12.74 6.63 25.79
C ILE A 391 11.68 6.48 26.88
N GLU A 392 10.83 7.47 27.15
CA GLU A 392 9.76 7.36 28.15
C GLU A 392 8.65 6.39 27.72
N ARG A 393 8.28 6.36 26.44
CA ARG A 393 7.28 5.43 25.90
C ARG A 393 7.81 4.01 25.87
N TYR A 394 9.04 3.79 25.41
CA TYR A 394 9.68 2.48 25.44
C TYR A 394 10.07 2.07 26.84
N LYS A 395 10.43 2.98 27.75
CA LYS A 395 10.52 2.66 29.19
C LYS A 395 9.15 2.31 29.74
N LYS A 396 8.05 2.90 29.29
CA LYS A 396 6.68 2.48 29.68
C LYS A 396 6.28 1.14 29.10
N ILE A 397 6.64 0.83 27.85
CA ILE A 397 6.39 -0.47 27.21
C ILE A 397 7.30 -1.53 27.83
N LEU A 398 8.60 -1.26 27.95
CA LEU A 398 9.55 -2.11 28.66
C LEU A 398 9.18 -2.26 30.12
N LYS A 399 8.57 -1.28 30.79
CA LYS A 399 8.12 -1.38 32.19
C LYS A 399 6.73 -1.99 32.31
N SER A 400 5.83 -1.86 31.34
CA SER A 400 4.57 -2.61 31.30
C SER A 400 4.82 -4.07 30.93
N ASP A 401 5.82 -4.32 30.07
CA ASP A 401 6.30 -5.65 29.71
C ASP A 401 7.24 -6.20 30.80
N PHE A 402 8.02 -5.37 31.52
CA PHE A 402 8.76 -5.83 32.72
C PHE A 402 7.82 -6.07 33.89
N GLU A 403 6.79 -5.27 34.11
CA GLU A 403 5.75 -5.51 35.14
C GLU A 403 4.86 -6.70 34.73
N ALA A 404 4.70 -6.97 33.42
CA ALA A 404 4.10 -8.21 32.91
C ALA A 404 5.05 -9.42 32.94
N VAL A 405 6.38 -9.22 32.96
CA VAL A 405 7.41 -10.27 33.01
C VAL A 405 7.93 -10.54 34.43
N THR A 406 7.78 -9.59 35.36
CA THR A 406 8.11 -9.76 36.79
C THR A 406 6.94 -10.26 37.63
N PHE A 407 5.82 -10.63 36.98
CA PHE A 407 4.71 -11.34 37.61
C PHE A 407 4.38 -12.66 36.93
N HIS A 408 5.38 -13.47 36.56
CA HIS A 408 5.18 -14.92 36.30
C HIS A 408 6.41 -15.77 36.67
N ALA A 409 6.95 -15.54 37.86
CA ALA A 409 7.51 -16.63 38.65
C ALA A 409 6.56 -16.83 39.83
N GLU A 410 5.79 -17.92 39.78
CA GLU A 410 4.79 -18.38 40.77
C GLU A 410 3.46 -17.61 40.79
N ASP A 411 2.50 -18.01 39.92
CA ASP A 411 1.37 -18.83 40.40
C ASP A 411 0.56 -19.44 39.24
N GLU A 412 0.12 -20.68 39.43
CA GLU A 412 -0.72 -21.44 38.53
C GLU A 412 -2.17 -20.91 38.56
N GLN A 413 -2.56 -20.07 37.61
CA GLN A 413 -3.97 -20.02 37.20
C GLN A 413 -4.11 -20.40 35.73
N LYS A 414 -4.17 -21.73 35.51
CA LYS A 414 -4.74 -22.33 34.29
C LYS A 414 -5.99 -21.54 33.92
N ASN A 415 -6.03 -20.98 32.71
CA ASN A 415 -7.25 -20.44 32.12
C ASN A 415 -8.30 -21.58 32.11
N LYS A 416 -9.16 -21.61 33.14
CA LYS A 416 -10.04 -22.74 33.44
C LYS A 416 -11.10 -22.93 32.36
N ASP A 417 -11.34 -21.92 31.54
CA ASP A 417 -12.46 -21.90 30.61
C ASP A 417 -12.14 -22.46 29.22
N PHE A 418 -10.89 -22.42 28.78
CA PHE A 418 -10.48 -22.92 27.45
C PHE A 418 -9.75 -24.27 27.53
N THR A 419 -10.43 -25.23 28.16
CA THR A 419 -9.90 -26.57 28.36
C THR A 419 -9.70 -27.30 27.02
N THR A 420 -8.75 -28.22 26.98
CA THR A 420 -8.56 -29.11 25.82
C THR A 420 -9.81 -29.95 25.54
N ALA A 421 -10.66 -30.20 26.56
CA ALA A 421 -11.91 -30.91 26.39
C ALA A 421 -12.91 -30.14 25.54
N ARG A 422 -13.15 -28.86 25.88
CA ARG A 422 -14.04 -27.97 25.14
C ARG A 422 -13.60 -27.79 23.69
N GLN A 423 -12.29 -27.60 23.47
CA GLN A 423 -11.74 -27.45 22.11
C GLN A 423 -11.92 -28.71 21.26
N VAL A 424 -11.68 -29.90 21.84
CA VAL A 424 -11.91 -31.16 21.13
C VAL A 424 -13.39 -31.39 20.84
N LEU A 425 -14.29 -31.07 21.79
CA LEU A 425 -15.75 -31.17 21.58
C LEU A 425 -16.22 -30.24 20.47
N ALA A 426 -15.81 -28.97 20.47
CA ALA A 426 -16.17 -28.02 19.42
C ALA A 426 -15.74 -28.51 18.03
N ILE A 427 -14.51 -29.01 17.90
CA ILE A 427 -14.01 -29.55 16.63
C ILE A 427 -14.71 -30.86 16.25
N HIS A 428 -15.09 -31.69 17.22
CA HIS A 428 -15.88 -32.90 16.98
C HIS A 428 -17.22 -32.57 16.31
N TYR A 429 -17.97 -31.62 16.88
CA TYR A 429 -19.24 -31.17 16.29
C TYR A 429 -19.07 -30.51 14.92
N LEU A 430 -17.98 -29.75 14.70
CA LEU A 430 -17.66 -29.22 13.38
C LEU A 430 -17.37 -30.32 12.35
N PHE A 431 -16.70 -31.40 12.75
CA PHE A 431 -16.48 -32.54 11.86
C PHE A 431 -17.80 -33.24 11.50
N ASP A 432 -18.70 -33.39 12.47
CA ASP A 432 -20.00 -34.01 12.23
C ASP A 432 -20.87 -33.13 11.32
N TYR A 433 -20.89 -31.82 11.55
CA TYR A 433 -21.56 -30.85 10.68
C TYR A 433 -21.03 -30.87 9.24
N CYS A 434 -19.71 -30.98 9.08
CA CYS A 434 -19.06 -31.11 7.78
C CYS A 434 -19.19 -32.52 7.17
N ASN A 435 -19.97 -33.43 7.76
CA ASN A 435 -20.14 -34.82 7.33
C ASN A 435 -18.82 -35.60 7.19
N VAL A 436 -17.84 -35.34 8.06
CA VAL A 436 -16.54 -36.04 8.07
C VAL A 436 -16.66 -37.42 8.72
N ALA A 437 -17.19 -38.37 7.95
CA ALA A 437 -17.31 -39.78 8.29
C ALA A 437 -16.07 -40.61 7.87
N ASN A 438 -15.87 -41.77 8.51
CA ASN A 438 -14.83 -42.76 8.16
C ASN A 438 -13.36 -42.29 8.21
N VAL A 439 -13.09 -41.17 8.89
CA VAL A 439 -11.71 -40.68 9.11
C VAL A 439 -11.18 -41.19 10.45
N ASP A 440 -9.96 -41.73 10.44
CA ASP A 440 -9.30 -42.23 11.64
C ASP A 440 -9.09 -41.13 12.69
N ASN A 441 -9.30 -41.49 13.97
CA ASN A 441 -9.14 -40.56 15.10
C ASN A 441 -7.73 -39.97 15.18
N THR A 442 -6.71 -40.63 14.63
CA THR A 442 -5.35 -40.09 14.55
C THR A 442 -5.28 -38.86 13.66
N ALA A 443 -6.00 -38.87 12.53
CA ALA A 443 -6.04 -37.73 11.60
C ALA A 443 -6.84 -36.56 12.20
N LYS A 444 -8.01 -36.84 12.80
CA LYS A 444 -8.82 -35.84 13.53
C LYS A 444 -8.02 -35.19 14.68
N ALA A 445 -7.26 -35.99 15.43
CA ALA A 445 -6.42 -35.51 16.51
C ALA A 445 -5.22 -34.66 16.04
N ARG A 446 -4.54 -35.05 14.95
CA ARG A 446 -3.45 -34.24 14.36
C ARG A 446 -3.95 -32.90 13.85
N PHE A 447 -5.09 -32.89 13.17
CA PHE A 447 -5.69 -31.66 12.69
C PHE A 447 -6.07 -30.72 13.85
N THR A 448 -6.65 -31.27 14.92
CA THR A 448 -6.96 -30.50 16.13
C THR A 448 -5.71 -30.00 16.85
N GLN A 449 -4.65 -30.79 16.90
CA GLN A 449 -3.35 -30.39 17.44
C GLN A 449 -2.77 -29.20 16.65
N PHE A 450 -2.88 -29.25 15.33
CA PHE A 450 -2.49 -28.16 14.43
C PHE A 450 -3.29 -26.88 14.70
N LEU A 451 -4.63 -26.97 14.80
CA LEU A 451 -5.47 -25.80 15.04
C LEU A 451 -5.32 -25.18 16.43
N THR A 452 -5.09 -26.00 17.45
CA THR A 452 -5.05 -25.53 18.85
C THR A 452 -3.66 -25.15 19.34
N GLY A 453 -2.60 -25.56 18.63
CA GLY A 453 -1.21 -25.38 19.06
C GLY A 453 -0.86 -26.14 20.36
N LYS A 454 -1.74 -27.01 20.86
CA LYS A 454 -1.53 -27.76 22.11
C LYS A 454 -0.79 -29.07 21.87
N GLU A 455 0.00 -29.50 22.85
CA GLU A 455 0.72 -30.79 22.85
C GLU A 455 1.67 -30.97 21.65
N THR A 456 2.18 -29.89 21.03
CA THR A 456 3.04 -29.89 19.82
C THR A 456 4.37 -30.61 20.00
N GLY A 457 4.88 -30.71 21.23
CA GLY A 457 6.09 -31.46 21.58
C GLY A 457 5.90 -32.98 21.69
N ALA A 458 4.69 -33.51 21.53
CA ALA A 458 4.43 -34.95 21.67
C ALA A 458 5.01 -35.74 20.48
N LYS A 459 5.93 -36.67 20.75
CA LYS A 459 6.54 -37.57 19.75
C LYS A 459 5.53 -38.50 19.07
N THR A 460 4.39 -38.76 19.71
CA THR A 460 3.35 -39.66 19.18
C THR A 460 1.98 -39.15 19.55
N ILE A 461 1.17 -38.85 18.53
CA ILE A 461 -0.19 -38.32 18.67
C ILE A 461 -1.11 -39.24 19.49
N LYS A 462 -0.94 -40.57 19.43
CA LYS A 462 -1.79 -41.50 20.20
C LYS A 462 -1.68 -41.34 21.72
N ASN A 463 -0.61 -40.71 22.21
CA ASN A 463 -0.37 -40.50 23.64
C ASN A 463 -0.91 -39.15 24.14
N THR A 464 -1.46 -38.31 23.25
CA THR A 464 -1.92 -36.96 23.59
C THR A 464 -3.32 -36.97 24.21
N THR A 465 -3.62 -35.94 24.99
CA THR A 465 -4.95 -35.74 25.57
C THR A 465 -5.98 -35.50 24.47
N ILE A 466 -5.59 -34.79 23.42
CA ILE A 466 -6.43 -34.56 22.23
C ILE A 466 -6.89 -35.90 21.62
N TYR A 467 -5.97 -36.83 21.37
CA TYR A 467 -6.32 -38.13 20.76
C TYR A 467 -7.22 -38.98 21.67
N LYS A 468 -6.92 -39.02 22.98
CA LYS A 468 -7.74 -39.76 23.95
C LYS A 468 -9.19 -39.24 23.97
N LYS A 469 -9.37 -37.93 23.85
CA LYS A 469 -10.69 -37.30 23.81
C LYS A 469 -11.41 -37.52 22.47
N PHE A 470 -10.73 -37.58 21.33
CA PHE A 470 -11.39 -38.01 20.09
C PHE A 470 -11.84 -39.47 20.11
N ARG A 471 -11.11 -40.35 20.81
CA ARG A 471 -11.49 -41.76 20.93
C ARG A 471 -12.77 -41.96 21.75
N ASN A 472 -13.01 -41.08 22.71
CA ASN A 472 -14.23 -41.10 23.52
C ASN A 472 -14.60 -39.65 23.93
N PRO A 473 -15.26 -38.89 23.03
CA PRO A 473 -15.52 -37.46 23.23
C PRO A 473 -16.44 -37.17 24.41
N PHE A 474 -17.26 -38.16 24.80
CA PHE A 474 -18.24 -38.06 25.89
C PHE A 474 -17.80 -38.80 27.18
N SER A 475 -16.49 -39.01 27.37
CA SER A 475 -15.95 -39.81 28.49
C SER A 475 -15.91 -39.12 29.86
N SER A 476 -16.25 -37.83 29.95
CA SER A 476 -16.28 -37.08 31.22
C SER A 476 -17.52 -37.45 32.05
N ASP A 477 -17.52 -37.10 33.35
CA ASP A 477 -18.74 -37.18 34.15
C ASP A 477 -19.85 -36.31 33.55
N ASN A 478 -21.11 -36.75 33.66
CA ASN A 478 -22.26 -36.11 33.02
C ASN A 478 -22.39 -34.61 33.34
N ARG A 479 -21.94 -34.17 34.53
CA ARG A 479 -22.01 -32.78 34.94
C ARG A 479 -20.97 -31.93 34.20
N THR A 480 -19.71 -32.36 34.21
CA THR A 480 -18.62 -31.65 33.50
C THR A 480 -18.81 -31.66 31.99
N LEU A 481 -19.32 -32.77 31.43
CA LEU A 481 -19.67 -32.82 30.00
C LEU A 481 -20.76 -31.81 29.64
N MET A 482 -21.82 -31.69 30.45
CA MET A 482 -22.86 -30.70 30.20
C MET A 482 -22.36 -29.27 30.32
N ASP A 483 -21.47 -29.00 31.27
CA ASP A 483 -20.87 -27.67 31.43
C ASP A 483 -19.98 -27.32 30.23
N ASP A 484 -19.20 -28.28 29.71
CA ASP A 484 -18.40 -28.12 28.51
C ASP A 484 -19.27 -27.90 27.25
N LEU A 485 -20.38 -28.63 27.11
CA LEU A 485 -21.31 -28.48 25.98
C LEU A 485 -22.05 -27.14 26.02
N LYS A 486 -22.54 -26.71 27.19
CA LYS A 486 -23.16 -25.38 27.36
C LYS A 486 -22.18 -24.27 27.01
N PHE A 487 -20.93 -24.42 27.42
CA PHE A 487 -19.90 -23.45 27.12
C PHE A 487 -19.64 -23.30 25.61
N ILE A 488 -19.42 -24.41 24.90
CA ILE A 488 -19.12 -24.34 23.45
C ILE A 488 -20.35 -23.94 22.62
N ARG A 489 -21.57 -24.24 23.09
CA ARG A 489 -22.81 -23.93 22.39
C ARG A 489 -22.98 -22.43 22.13
N VAL A 490 -22.64 -21.58 23.10
CA VAL A 490 -22.75 -20.11 22.96
C VAL A 490 -21.99 -19.61 21.72
N TYR A 491 -20.79 -20.15 21.47
CA TYR A 491 -19.99 -19.76 20.30
C TYR A 491 -20.61 -20.22 18.98
N PHE A 492 -21.30 -21.36 18.94
CA PHE A 492 -22.00 -21.79 17.72
C PHE A 492 -23.25 -20.95 17.45
N GLU A 493 -23.99 -20.56 18.49
CA GLU A 493 -25.15 -19.66 18.36
C GLU A 493 -24.72 -18.27 17.85
N GLU A 494 -23.64 -17.70 18.39
CA GLU A 494 -23.09 -16.41 17.94
C GLU A 494 -22.64 -16.42 16.47
N LEU A 495 -22.14 -17.57 15.99
CA LEU A 495 -21.72 -17.76 14.59
C LEU A 495 -22.89 -18.10 13.65
N GLY A 496 -24.12 -18.19 14.15
CA GLY A 496 -25.30 -18.58 13.36
C GLY A 496 -25.32 -20.06 12.95
N LEU A 497 -24.51 -20.91 13.58
CA LEU A 497 -24.43 -22.36 13.34
C LEU A 497 -25.47 -23.11 14.17
N ASN A 498 -26.75 -22.73 14.02
CA ASN A 498 -27.86 -23.23 14.84
C ASN A 498 -28.07 -24.75 14.71
N GLU A 499 -27.72 -25.33 13.57
CA GLU A 499 -27.77 -26.79 13.35
C GLU A 499 -26.83 -27.55 14.28
N ILE A 500 -25.69 -26.95 14.65
CA ILE A 500 -24.74 -27.52 15.62
C ILE A 500 -25.20 -27.23 17.05
N ALA A 501 -25.73 -26.03 17.30
CA ALA A 501 -26.15 -25.61 18.64
C ALA A 501 -27.39 -26.36 19.17
N HIS A 502 -28.16 -26.99 18.28
CA HIS A 502 -29.39 -27.73 18.59
C HIS A 502 -29.31 -29.24 18.32
N ALA A 503 -28.14 -29.74 17.91
CA ALA A 503 -27.81 -31.16 17.81
C ALA A 503 -27.47 -31.75 19.19
#